data_AF-A0A930X5Z3-F1
#
_entry.id   AF-A0A930X5Z3-F1
#
_cell.length_a   1.000
_cell.length_b   1.000
_cell.length_c   1.000
_cell.angle_alpha   90.00
_cell.angle_beta   90.00
_cell.angle_gamma   90.00
#
_symmetry.space_group_name_H-M   'P 1'
#
loop_
_entity.id
_entity.type
_entity.pdbx_description
1 polymer ?
#
loop_
_entity_poly.entity_id
_entity_poly.type
_entity_poly.pdbx_seq_one_letter_code
_entity_poly.pdbx_strand_id
1 'polypeptide(L)' 'MAKTITYNEDARRALERGFDMLAEAVAVTLGPKGRNVVLEKKFGAP' A
#
# COMPACT_ATOMS: atom_id res chain seq x y z
N MET A 1 -12.98 -5.64 -22.30
CA MET A 1 -13.10 -5.16 -20.90
C MET A 1 -13.25 -3.64 -20.95
N ALA A 2 -14.31 -3.07 -20.36
CA ALA A 2 -14.54 -1.62 -20.38
C ALA A 2 -13.68 -0.90 -19.33
N LYS A 3 -13.39 0.39 -19.56
CA LYS A 3 -12.62 1.23 -18.63
C LYS A 3 -13.56 1.87 -17.60
N THR A 4 -13.14 1.91 -16.35
CA THR A 4 -13.80 2.69 -15.30
C THR A 4 -13.11 4.04 -15.22
N ILE A 5 -13.89 5.13 -15.28
CA ILE A 5 -13.37 6.49 -15.15
C ILE A 5 -14.11 7.17 -14.00
N THR A 6 -13.35 7.58 -12.98
CA THR A 6 -13.82 8.26 -11.77
C THR A 6 -13.21 9.65 -11.70
N TYR A 7 -13.94 10.62 -11.16
CA TYR A 7 -13.55 12.04 -11.18
C TYR A 7 -13.59 12.67 -9.79
N ASN A 8 -13.02 13.88 -9.70
CA ASN A 8 -13.14 14.76 -8.54
C ASN A 8 -12.77 14.08 -7.21
N GLU A 9 -13.67 14.21 -6.22
CA GLU A 9 -13.45 13.76 -4.85
C GLU A 9 -13.39 12.24 -4.74
N ASP A 10 -14.19 11.51 -5.52
CA ASP A 10 -14.18 10.05 -5.49
C ASP A 10 -12.83 9.49 -5.95
N ALA A 11 -12.26 10.09 -7.00
CA ALA A 11 -10.92 9.74 -7.46
C ALA A 11 -9.84 10.11 -6.42
N ARG A 12 -9.93 11.30 -5.81
CA ARG A 12 -8.97 11.75 -4.79
C ARG A 12 -8.98 10.84 -3.57
N ARG A 13 -10.16 10.54 -3.02
CA ARG A 13 -10.31 9.66 -1.86
C ARG A 13 -9.85 8.23 -2.14
N ALA A 14 -10.06 7.74 -3.36
CA ALA A 14 -9.56 6.42 -3.76
C ALA A 14 -8.03 6.37 -3.78
N LEU A 15 -7.38 7.43 -4.26
CA LEU A 15 -5.92 7.55 -4.24
C LEU A 15 -5.39 7.71 -2.81
N GLU A 16 -5.99 8.59 -2.02
CA GLU A 16 -5.61 8.85 -0.63
C GLU A 16 -5.56 7.56 0.19
N ARG A 17 -6.63 6.75 0.15
CA ARG A 17 -6.66 5.45 0.84
C ARG A 17 -5.52 4.51 0.42
N GLY A 18 -5.17 4.50 -0.87
CA GLY A 18 -4.06 3.68 -1.37
C GLY A 18 -2.70 4.19 -0.89
N PHE A 19 -2.53 5.51 -0.85
CA PHE A 19 -1.33 6.15 -0.33
C PHE A 19 -1.16 5.95 1.17
N ASP A 20 -2.23 6.08 1.95
CA ASP A 20 -2.20 5.86 3.40
C ASP A 20 -1.75 4.44 3.72
N MET A 21 -2.34 3.44 3.05
CA MET A 21 -1.95 2.04 3.21
C MET A 21 -0.47 1.79 2.88
N LEU A 22 0.04 2.42 1.80
CA LEU A 22 1.45 2.30 1.44
C LEU A 22 2.36 2.99 2.46
N ALA A 23 1.98 4.19 2.90
CA ALA A 23 2.74 4.99 3.85
C ALA A 23 2.85 4.27 5.19
N GLU A 24 1.75 3.73 5.72
CA GLU A 24 1.74 2.95 6.96
C GLU A 24 2.65 1.72 6.86
N ALA A 25 2.58 0.97 5.75
CA ALA A 25 3.39 -0.22 5.54
C ALA A 25 4.90 0.07 5.49
N VAL A 26 5.30 1.23 4.94
CA VAL A 26 6.73 1.60 4.79
C VAL A 26 7.25 2.35 6.02
N ALA A 27 6.45 3.25 6.61
CA ALA A 27 6.89 4.13 7.69
C ALA A 27 7.42 3.36 8.91
N VAL A 28 6.87 2.18 9.20
CA VAL A 28 7.35 1.32 10.30
C VAL A 28 8.80 0.86 10.14
N THR A 29 9.36 0.93 8.94
CA THR A 29 10.73 0.49 8.63
C THR A 29 11.77 1.61 8.74
N LEU A 30 11.35 2.86 8.98
CA LEU A 30 12.24 4.02 8.89
C LEU A 30 13.14 4.20 10.12
N GLY A 31 14.40 4.53 9.87
CA GLY A 31 15.38 4.93 10.89
C GLY A 31 16.08 3.75 11.59
N PRO A 32 17.02 4.05 12.50
CA PRO A 32 17.85 3.02 13.14
C PRO A 32 17.07 2.06 14.06
N LYS A 33 15.82 2.37 14.38
CA LYS A 33 14.89 1.53 15.17
C LYS A 33 13.69 1.03 14.34
N GLY A 34 13.79 1.01 13.01
CA GLY A 34 12.76 0.46 12.14
C GLY A 34 12.44 -1.00 12.47
N ARG A 35 11.18 -1.41 12.25
CA ARG A 35 10.69 -2.77 12.49
C ARG A 35 10.59 -3.55 11.18
N ASN A 36 10.54 -4.87 11.29
CA ASN A 36 10.39 -5.76 10.13
C ASN A 36 8.93 -5.82 9.67
N VAL A 37 8.75 -5.89 8.35
CA VAL A 37 7.46 -6.16 7.69
C VAL A 37 7.57 -7.52 7.00
N VAL A 38 6.57 -8.38 7.19
CA VAL A 38 6.53 -9.70 6.56
C VAL A 38 5.73 -9.62 5.28
N LEU A 39 6.38 -9.96 4.16
CA LEU A 39 5.74 -10.08 2.85
C LEU A 39 5.47 -11.55 2.56
N GLU A 40 4.20 -11.88 2.32
CA GLU A 40 3.80 -13.23 1.91
C GLU A 40 4.52 -13.63 0.62
N LYS A 41 5.05 -14.86 0.58
CA LYS A 41 5.62 -15.45 -0.63
C LYS A 41 4.68 -16.53 -1.14
N LYS A 42 4.34 -16.47 -2.42
CA LYS A 42 3.46 -17.45 -3.10
C LYS A 42 3.99 -18.89 -3.02
N PHE A 43 5.30 -19.06 -2.88
CA PHE A 43 5.98 -20.33 -2.62
C PHE A 43 7.10 -20.09 -1.60
N GLY A 44 7.22 -20.96 -0.60
CA GLY A 44 8.25 -20.91 0.43
C GLY A 44 9.37 -21.92 0.19
N ALA A 45 10.44 -21.82 1.00
CA ALA A 45 11.23 -23.02 1.31
C ALA A 45 10.33 -24.02 2.06
N PRO A 46 10.56 -25.35 1.98
CA PRO A 46 9.76 -26.32 2.72
C PRO A 46 9.68 -25.99 4.22
#